data_AF-A0A545AHB7-F1
#
_entry.id   AF-A0A545AHB7-F1
#
_cell.length_a   1.000
_cell.length_b   1.000
_cell.length_c   1.000
_cell.angle_alpha   90.00
_cell.angle_beta   90.00
_cell.angle_gamma   90.00
#
_symmetry.space_group_name_H-M   'P 1'
#
loop_
_entity.id
_entity.type
_entity.pdbx_description
1 polymer ?
#
loop_
_entity_poly.entity_id
_entity_poly.type
_entity_poly.pdbx_seq_one_letter_code
_entity_poly.pdbx_strand_id
1 'polypeptide(L)'
;MLGAGPDLDAGDRGPDPAAEDRLHDRDRHAQHAAGRPRQRADRVLQPLRGRQARQARGDGRHPEDLHQPLRQAHRGLHHRPLRLIPQSDEETFVRTEFRQALASAESTLADLADTAAGAIEQATVALLEADVTAAQRAQELNDSLHKRVSELENNAYDLLALQAPVASDLRVVVTVVKLGADVERMGSLAAHIAETAQRGSSVPEALAPIFRQMGEVAQQMAIDAGAVLRSRDTADAERLATDDDTVDRLRLELFRQIAGDWEHGAEAAADAALLGRYYERFADHAVAIGEAVVFLVTGVPTE
;
A
#
# COMPACT_ATOMS: atom_id res chain seq x y z
N MET A 1 -4.70 -55.45 12.87
CA MET A 1 -5.96 -55.35 13.64
C MET A 1 -6.02 -53.96 14.23
N LEU A 2 -6.61 -53.02 13.49
CA LEU A 2 -6.85 -51.65 13.94
C LEU A 2 -8.34 -51.57 14.30
N GLY A 3 -8.64 -51.10 15.51
CA GLY A 3 -10.01 -50.94 16.01
C GLY A 3 -10.75 -49.79 15.32
N ALA A 4 -12.07 -49.80 15.43
CA ALA A 4 -12.97 -48.83 14.81
C ALA A 4 -12.63 -47.39 15.23
N GLY A 5 -12.46 -46.53 14.23
CA GLY A 5 -12.27 -45.09 14.38
C GLY A 5 -13.52 -44.31 13.94
N PRO A 6 -13.75 -43.11 14.48
CA PRO A 6 -14.98 -42.32 14.29
C PRO A 6 -15.19 -41.80 12.86
N ASP A 7 -14.30 -42.14 11.93
CA ASP A 7 -14.33 -41.66 10.55
C ASP A 7 -14.88 -42.72 9.57
N LEU A 8 -15.11 -43.96 10.04
CA LEU A 8 -15.32 -45.11 9.14
C LEU A 8 -16.68 -45.82 9.26
N ASP A 9 -17.52 -45.52 10.25
CA ASP A 9 -18.83 -46.17 10.41
C ASP A 9 -19.96 -45.16 10.68
N ALA A 10 -20.89 -45.07 9.72
CA ALA A 10 -22.04 -44.15 9.77
C ALA A 10 -23.11 -44.52 10.83
N GLY A 11 -22.98 -45.68 11.49
CA GLY A 11 -23.95 -46.21 12.46
C GLY A 11 -23.84 -45.62 13.87
N ASP A 12 -22.71 -45.01 14.23
CA ASP A 12 -22.44 -44.52 15.60
C ASP A 12 -22.50 -42.99 15.76
N ARG A 13 -23.16 -42.28 14.83
CA ARG A 13 -23.60 -40.90 15.08
C ARG A 13 -24.83 -40.89 15.99
N GLY A 14 -24.62 -41.16 17.27
CA GLY A 14 -25.57 -40.74 18.29
C GLY A 14 -25.64 -39.20 18.34
N PRO A 15 -26.80 -38.60 18.65
CA PRO A 15 -26.89 -37.17 18.89
C PRO A 15 -25.96 -36.79 20.06
N ASP A 16 -25.31 -35.63 19.94
CA ASP A 16 -24.46 -35.06 20.98
C ASP A 16 -25.28 -34.92 22.28
N PRO A 17 -24.87 -35.53 23.41
CA PRO A 17 -25.61 -35.47 24.67
C PRO A 17 -25.82 -34.04 25.20
N ALA A 18 -25.06 -33.05 24.69
CA ALA A 18 -25.27 -31.64 25.00
C ALA A 18 -26.57 -31.05 24.40
N ALA A 19 -27.23 -31.75 23.46
CA ALA A 19 -28.45 -31.28 22.82
C ALA A 19 -29.75 -31.63 23.56
N GLU A 20 -29.70 -32.43 24.64
CA GLU A 20 -30.89 -32.85 25.40
C GLU A 20 -31.08 -32.11 26.73
N ASP A 21 -30.25 -31.13 27.07
CA ASP A 21 -30.43 -30.36 28.30
C ASP A 21 -31.36 -29.16 28.11
N ARG A 22 -32.18 -28.86 29.13
CA ARG A 22 -33.32 -27.94 29.03
C ARG A 22 -32.92 -26.56 28.50
N LEU A 23 -33.32 -26.27 27.26
CA LEU A 23 -33.21 -24.96 26.62
C LEU A 23 -33.80 -23.86 27.52
N HIS A 24 -32.93 -23.00 28.07
CA HIS A 24 -33.37 -21.80 28.75
C HIS A 24 -33.80 -20.74 27.73
N ASP A 25 -34.83 -19.96 28.04
CA ASP A 25 -35.51 -18.97 27.17
C ASP A 25 -34.64 -17.83 26.59
N ARG A 26 -33.32 -17.86 26.80
CA ARG A 26 -32.35 -16.85 26.38
C ARG A 26 -31.88 -17.06 24.94
N ASP A 27 -32.13 -18.24 24.37
CA ASP A 27 -31.63 -18.64 23.06
C ASP A 27 -32.62 -18.39 21.91
N ARG A 28 -33.73 -17.68 22.16
CA ARG A 28 -34.74 -17.31 21.15
C ARG A 28 -34.53 -15.94 20.48
N HIS A 29 -33.34 -15.33 20.59
CA HIS A 29 -33.01 -14.12 19.85
C HIS A 29 -32.12 -14.40 18.63
N ALA A 30 -32.55 -13.92 17.46
CA ALA A 30 -31.95 -14.15 16.14
C ALA A 30 -30.48 -13.68 15.97
N GLN A 31 -29.84 -13.14 17.01
CA GLN A 31 -28.43 -12.71 16.98
C GLN A 31 -27.44 -13.77 17.46
N HIS A 32 -27.89 -14.96 17.90
CA HIS A 32 -27.01 -16.03 18.40
C HIS A 32 -26.90 -17.28 17.52
N ALA A 33 -27.67 -17.39 16.43
CA ALA A 33 -27.62 -18.53 15.51
C ALA A 33 -26.51 -18.42 14.43
N ALA A 34 -25.77 -17.32 14.38
CA ALA A 34 -24.60 -17.17 13.51
C ALA A 34 -23.39 -16.78 14.35
N GLY A 35 -22.48 -17.74 14.56
CA GLY A 35 -21.26 -17.54 15.33
C GLY A 35 -20.46 -16.34 14.81
N ARG A 36 -20.30 -15.33 15.66
CA ARG A 36 -19.18 -14.38 15.58
C ARG A 36 -18.62 -14.16 16.99
N PRO A 37 -17.38 -14.57 17.27
CA PRO A 37 -16.69 -14.12 18.45
C PRO A 37 -16.49 -12.61 18.34
N ARG A 38 -16.83 -11.90 19.42
CA ARG A 38 -16.48 -10.50 19.62
C ARG A 38 -14.96 -10.34 19.58
N GLN A 39 -14.40 -10.03 18.42
CA GLN A 39 -13.08 -9.41 18.31
C GLN A 39 -13.29 -7.92 18.05
N ARG A 40 -12.85 -7.10 19.01
CA ARG A 40 -12.36 -5.75 18.69
C ARG A 40 -10.85 -5.85 18.55
N ALA A 41 -10.33 -5.12 17.58
CA ALA A 41 -8.91 -4.95 17.32
C ALA A 41 -8.22 -4.35 18.54
N ASP A 42 -7.00 -4.80 18.79
CA ASP A 42 -6.03 -4.30 19.77
C ASP A 42 -6.27 -4.70 21.24
N ARG A 43 -5.52 -5.72 21.68
CA ARG A 43 -5.49 -6.24 23.05
C ARG A 43 -4.82 -5.27 24.06
N VAL A 44 -5.20 -4.00 24.06
CA VAL A 44 -4.73 -3.02 25.06
C VAL A 44 -5.92 -2.25 25.63
N LEU A 45 -6.10 -2.32 26.95
CA LEU A 45 -7.06 -1.48 27.67
C LEU A 45 -6.55 -0.03 27.68
N GLN A 46 -7.12 0.84 26.85
CA GLN A 46 -6.91 2.28 27.02
C GLN A 46 -7.74 2.80 28.21
N PRO A 47 -7.20 3.70 29.06
CA PRO A 47 -7.93 4.28 30.15
C PRO A 47 -8.83 5.42 29.64
N LEU A 48 -10.14 5.23 29.75
CA LEU A 48 -11.11 6.32 29.62
C LEU A 48 -10.84 7.37 30.70
N ARG A 49 -10.52 8.60 30.26
CA ARG A 49 -10.41 9.78 31.12
C ARG A 49 -11.67 9.94 31.98
N GLY A 50 -11.50 10.01 33.30
CA GLY A 50 -12.50 10.59 34.21
C GLY A 50 -13.15 9.69 35.25
N ARG A 51 -12.71 8.43 35.47
CA ARG A 51 -13.14 7.66 36.66
C ARG A 51 -11.96 6.97 37.34
N GLN A 52 -11.80 7.24 38.64
CA GLN A 52 -10.83 6.58 39.52
C GLN A 52 -10.92 5.05 39.35
N ALA A 53 -9.75 4.44 39.13
CA ALA A 53 -9.62 3.00 38.97
C ALA A 53 -10.12 2.28 40.22
N ARG A 54 -11.24 1.55 40.10
CA ARG A 54 -11.64 0.58 41.12
C ARG A 54 -10.70 -0.61 41.02
N GLN A 55 -10.08 -0.97 42.16
CA GLN A 55 -9.34 -2.21 42.33
C GLN A 55 -10.10 -3.39 41.70
N ALA A 56 -9.43 -4.12 40.82
CA ALA A 56 -9.94 -5.36 40.26
C ALA A 56 -10.25 -6.30 41.43
N ARG A 57 -11.54 -6.48 41.73
CA ARG A 57 -11.99 -7.55 42.62
C ARG A 57 -11.77 -8.84 41.87
N GLY A 58 -10.94 -9.70 42.42
CA GLY A 58 -10.70 -11.05 41.91
C GLY A 58 -12.01 -11.77 41.61
N ASP A 59 -11.97 -12.56 40.55
CA ASP A 59 -13.08 -13.39 40.08
C ASP A 59 -13.45 -14.39 41.20
N GLY A 60 -14.46 -14.02 41.98
CA GLY A 60 -14.84 -14.68 43.23
C GLY A 60 -16.27 -15.19 43.21
N ARG A 61 -16.85 -15.41 42.03
CA ARG A 61 -18.19 -16.00 41.90
C ARG A 61 -18.11 -17.08 40.84
N HIS A 62 -18.31 -18.32 41.27
CA HIS A 62 -18.28 -19.57 40.48
C HIS A 62 -16.89 -20.20 40.26
N PRO A 63 -16.18 -20.59 41.35
CA PRO A 63 -15.04 -21.49 41.25
C PRO A 63 -15.42 -22.91 40.80
N GLU A 64 -16.71 -23.28 40.89
CA GLU A 64 -17.26 -24.56 40.44
C GLU A 64 -17.25 -24.73 38.91
N ASP A 65 -17.25 -23.61 38.14
CA ASP A 65 -17.37 -23.63 36.68
C ASP A 65 -16.00 -23.63 35.96
N LEU A 66 -14.90 -23.64 36.72
CA LEU A 66 -13.55 -23.72 36.18
C LEU A 66 -13.14 -25.20 36.07
N HIS A 67 -13.01 -25.70 34.84
CA HIS A 67 -12.43 -27.01 34.58
C HIS A 67 -11.02 -27.10 35.19
N GLN A 68 -10.87 -27.86 36.28
CA GLN A 68 -9.56 -28.19 36.81
C GLN A 68 -8.85 -29.15 35.84
N PRO A 69 -7.64 -28.81 35.35
CA PRO A 69 -6.89 -29.72 34.51
C PRO A 69 -6.52 -30.96 35.34
N LEU A 70 -6.97 -32.14 34.88
CA LEU A 70 -6.73 -33.45 35.52
C LEU A 70 -5.25 -33.83 35.64
N ARG A 71 -4.33 -33.04 35.08
CA ARG A 71 -2.88 -33.30 35.09
C ARG A 71 -2.12 -32.06 35.53
N GLN A 72 -1.18 -32.26 36.44
CA GLN A 72 -0.23 -31.26 36.88
C GLN A 72 0.59 -30.81 35.65
N ALA A 73 0.58 -29.51 35.34
CA ALA A 73 1.34 -28.99 34.20
C ALA A 73 2.83 -29.27 34.42
N HIS A 74 3.38 -30.18 33.62
CA HIS A 74 4.82 -30.47 33.63
C HIS A 74 5.53 -29.21 33.11
N ARG A 75 6.05 -28.36 34.00
CA ARG A 75 6.78 -27.13 33.68
C ARG A 75 8.22 -27.39 33.19
N GLY A 76 8.46 -28.53 32.55
CA GLY A 76 9.75 -28.89 31.99
C GLY A 76 9.81 -28.56 30.51
N LEU A 77 10.95 -28.03 30.03
CA LEU A 77 11.25 -27.97 28.60
C LEU A 77 11.41 -29.39 28.07
N HIS A 78 10.49 -29.83 27.23
CA HIS A 78 10.56 -31.13 26.58
C HIS A 78 11.33 -31.00 25.26
N HIS A 79 12.54 -31.52 25.20
CA HIS A 79 13.25 -31.69 23.94
C HIS A 79 12.55 -32.77 23.11
N ARG A 80 11.84 -32.36 22.07
CA ARG A 80 11.22 -33.26 21.09
C ARG A 80 12.03 -33.20 19.80
N PRO A 81 12.33 -34.35 19.16
CA PRO A 81 12.99 -34.35 17.87
C PRO A 81 12.15 -33.58 16.85
N LEU A 82 12.72 -32.52 16.29
CA LEU A 82 12.16 -31.81 15.14
C LEU A 82 12.35 -32.68 13.91
N ARG A 83 11.25 -33.07 13.27
CA ARG A 83 11.31 -33.76 11.98
C ARG A 83 11.48 -32.71 10.90
N LEU A 84 12.71 -32.49 10.46
CA LEU A 84 12.98 -31.73 9.24
C LEU A 84 12.56 -32.60 8.05
N ILE A 85 11.51 -32.20 7.36
CA ILE A 85 11.13 -32.80 6.08
C ILE A 85 12.00 -32.09 5.04
N PRO A 86 12.93 -32.79 4.36
CA PRO A 86 13.67 -32.17 3.27
C PRO A 86 12.67 -31.79 2.18
N GLN A 87 12.72 -30.54 1.72
CA GLN A 87 11.92 -30.13 0.57
C GLN A 87 12.38 -30.89 -0.66
N SER A 88 11.45 -31.26 -1.53
CA SER A 88 11.81 -31.83 -2.83
C SER A 88 12.53 -30.78 -3.68
N ASP A 89 13.34 -31.23 -4.64
CA ASP A 89 14.00 -30.34 -5.60
C ASP A 89 12.96 -29.51 -6.38
N GLU A 90 11.78 -30.09 -6.63
CA GLU A 90 10.64 -29.44 -7.29
C GLU A 90 10.02 -28.31 -6.44
N GLU A 91 9.78 -28.51 -5.15
CA GLU A 91 9.30 -27.45 -4.25
C GLU A 91 10.33 -26.31 -4.11
N THR A 92 11.62 -26.65 -4.06
CA THR A 92 12.70 -25.67 -3.99
C THR A 92 12.79 -24.83 -5.26
N PHE A 93 12.60 -25.47 -6.42
CA PHE A 93 12.55 -24.80 -7.72
C PHE A 93 11.37 -23.82 -7.82
N VAL A 94 10.15 -24.25 -7.49
CA VAL A 94 8.95 -23.40 -7.49
C VAL A 94 9.10 -22.20 -6.55
N ARG A 95 9.68 -22.40 -5.35
CA ARG A 95 9.96 -21.30 -4.41
C ARG A 95 10.97 -20.30 -4.98
N THR A 96 11.92 -20.77 -5.78
CA THR A 96 12.94 -19.93 -6.42
C THR A 96 12.33 -19.10 -7.54
N GLU A 97 11.53 -19.71 -8.42
CA GLU A 97 10.80 -18.99 -9.47
C GLU A 97 9.87 -17.93 -8.90
N PHE A 98 9.15 -18.25 -7.82
CA PHE A 98 8.30 -17.29 -7.12
C PHE A 98 9.08 -16.07 -6.63
N ARG A 99 10.24 -16.27 -6.01
CA ARG A 99 11.09 -15.16 -5.54
C ARG A 99 11.65 -14.33 -6.70
N GLN A 100 11.97 -14.98 -7.82
CA GLN A 100 12.40 -14.27 -9.03
C GLN A 100 11.27 -13.43 -9.61
N ALA A 101 10.04 -13.94 -9.62
CA ALA A 101 8.87 -13.19 -10.07
C ALA A 101 8.60 -11.96 -9.18
N LEU A 102 8.75 -12.07 -7.86
CA LEU A 102 8.67 -10.92 -6.95
C LEU A 102 9.74 -9.86 -7.27
N ALA A 103 11.00 -10.28 -7.40
CA ALA A 103 12.09 -9.36 -7.75
C ALA A 103 11.87 -8.69 -9.11
N SER A 104 11.34 -9.44 -10.09
CA SER A 104 10.98 -8.92 -11.40
C SER A 104 9.86 -7.88 -11.31
N ALA A 105 8.86 -8.10 -10.47
CA ALA A 105 7.76 -7.16 -10.25
C ALA A 105 8.25 -5.84 -9.64
N GLU A 106 9.14 -5.91 -8.64
CA GLU A 106 9.77 -4.73 -8.04
C GLU A 106 10.64 -3.96 -9.04
N SER A 107 11.45 -4.67 -9.83
CA SER A 107 12.26 -4.04 -10.89
C SER A 107 11.37 -3.34 -11.93
N THR A 108 10.28 -4.00 -12.34
CA THR A 108 9.32 -3.42 -13.29
C THR A 108 8.69 -2.14 -12.75
N LEU A 109 8.34 -2.13 -11.47
CA LEU A 109 7.78 -0.96 -10.81
C LEU A 109 8.78 0.21 -10.77
N ALA A 110 10.07 -0.06 -10.51
CA ALA A 110 11.11 0.97 -10.55
C ALA A 110 11.28 1.54 -11.98
N ASP A 111 11.27 0.69 -13.01
CA ASP A 111 11.34 1.13 -14.41
C ASP A 111 10.10 1.96 -14.81
N LEU A 112 8.94 1.71 -14.20
CA LEU A 112 7.74 2.50 -14.40
C LEU A 112 7.84 3.89 -13.76
N ALA A 113 8.47 3.99 -12.58
CA ALA A 113 8.78 5.29 -11.96
C ALA A 113 9.73 6.12 -12.86
N ASP A 114 10.75 5.50 -13.45
CA ASP A 114 11.64 6.17 -14.41
C ASP A 114 10.85 6.60 -15.68
N THR A 115 9.85 5.82 -16.10
CA THR A 115 8.95 6.20 -17.22
C THR A 115 8.11 7.42 -16.85
N ALA A 116 7.60 7.51 -15.62
CA ALA A 116 6.89 8.68 -15.12
C ALA A 116 7.80 9.92 -15.06
N ALA A 117 9.09 9.75 -14.71
CA ALA A 117 10.09 10.82 -14.76
C ALA A 117 10.26 11.39 -16.19
N GLY A 118 10.33 10.51 -17.19
CA GLY A 118 10.34 10.93 -18.60
C GLY A 118 9.04 11.64 -19.01
N ALA A 119 7.88 11.17 -18.52
CA ALA A 119 6.60 11.78 -18.86
C ALA A 119 6.48 13.22 -18.32
N ILE A 120 6.87 13.46 -17.07
CA ILE A 120 6.81 14.80 -16.47
C ILE A 120 7.84 15.75 -17.09
N GLU A 121 9.02 15.27 -17.48
CA GLU A 121 10.00 16.04 -18.24
C GLU A 121 9.40 16.53 -19.57
N GLN A 122 8.88 15.60 -20.38
CA GLN A 122 8.29 15.95 -21.68
C GLN A 122 7.07 16.87 -21.54
N ALA A 123 6.25 16.67 -20.50
CA ALA A 123 5.13 17.55 -20.19
C ALA A 123 5.60 18.96 -19.80
N THR A 124 6.68 19.08 -19.04
CA THR A 124 7.28 20.36 -18.65
C THR A 124 7.84 21.10 -19.87
N VAL A 125 8.55 20.40 -20.76
CA VAL A 125 9.06 20.96 -22.01
C VAL A 125 7.90 21.46 -22.87
N ALA A 126 6.87 20.63 -23.05
CA ALA A 126 5.66 21.03 -23.79
C ALA A 126 5.05 22.31 -23.23
N LEU A 127 4.95 22.41 -21.90
CA LEU A 127 4.36 23.56 -21.21
C LEU A 127 5.16 24.85 -21.41
N LEU A 128 6.49 24.78 -21.29
CA LEU A 128 7.36 25.95 -21.33
C LEU A 128 7.65 26.44 -22.76
N GLU A 129 7.74 25.50 -23.71
CA GLU A 129 8.18 25.78 -25.08
C GLU A 129 7.03 25.74 -26.10
N ALA A 130 5.82 25.41 -25.67
CA ALA A 130 4.68 25.13 -26.53
C ALA A 130 4.99 24.02 -27.57
N ASP A 131 5.82 23.05 -27.20
CA ASP A 131 6.22 21.94 -28.07
C ASP A 131 5.16 20.84 -28.11
N VAL A 132 4.40 20.80 -29.21
CA VAL A 132 3.39 19.78 -29.50
C VAL A 132 3.99 18.37 -29.55
N THR A 133 5.22 18.22 -30.01
CA THR A 133 5.90 16.92 -30.09
C THR A 133 6.25 16.41 -28.70
N ALA A 134 6.74 17.27 -27.82
CA ALA A 134 6.96 16.93 -26.42
C ALA A 134 5.65 16.54 -25.72
N ALA A 135 4.56 17.26 -26.02
CA ALA A 135 3.25 16.94 -25.46
C ALA A 135 2.75 15.54 -25.90
N GLN A 136 2.93 15.21 -27.19
CA GLN A 136 2.59 13.90 -27.74
C GLN A 136 3.42 12.79 -27.08
N ARG A 137 4.72 13.01 -26.87
CA ARG A 137 5.59 12.04 -26.19
C ARG A 137 5.15 11.79 -24.75
N ALA A 138 4.77 12.84 -24.01
CA ALA A 138 4.25 12.69 -22.65
C ALA A 138 2.99 11.80 -22.60
N GLN A 139 2.09 11.96 -23.58
CA GLN A 139 0.88 11.13 -23.70
C GLN A 139 1.22 9.67 -24.05
N GLU A 140 2.14 9.45 -25.00
CA GLU A 140 2.60 8.10 -25.36
C GLU A 140 3.26 7.37 -24.18
N LEU A 141 4.05 8.10 -23.38
CA LEU A 141 4.64 7.56 -22.15
C LEU A 141 3.58 7.19 -21.12
N ASN A 142 2.55 8.02 -20.95
CA ASN A 142 1.42 7.71 -20.07
C ASN A 142 0.66 6.45 -20.51
N ASP A 143 0.36 6.32 -21.81
CA ASP A 143 -0.35 5.15 -22.35
C ASP A 143 0.46 3.85 -22.16
N SER A 144 1.77 3.93 -22.42
CA SER A 144 2.72 2.83 -22.16
C SER A 144 2.74 2.45 -20.68
N LEU A 145 2.75 3.46 -19.80
CA LEU A 145 2.75 3.28 -18.35
C LEU A 145 1.47 2.59 -17.88
N HIS A 146 0.28 3.04 -18.29
CA HIS A 146 -1.00 2.42 -17.93
C HIS A 146 -1.06 0.94 -18.34
N LYS A 147 -0.59 0.63 -19.55
CA LYS A 147 -0.54 -0.75 -20.04
C LYS A 147 0.37 -1.62 -19.17
N ARG A 148 1.57 -1.15 -18.88
CA ARG A 148 2.56 -1.90 -18.10
C ARG A 148 2.17 -2.03 -16.62
N VAL A 149 1.50 -1.04 -16.05
CA VAL A 149 0.90 -1.14 -14.70
C VAL A 149 -0.17 -2.23 -14.68
N SER A 150 -1.08 -2.24 -15.66
CA SER A 150 -2.09 -3.32 -15.79
C SER A 150 -1.46 -4.71 -15.89
N GLU A 151 -0.38 -4.85 -16.67
CA GLU A 151 0.36 -6.11 -16.79
C GLU A 151 1.01 -6.52 -15.46
N LEU A 152 1.61 -5.56 -14.74
CA LEU A 152 2.22 -5.77 -13.43
C LEU A 152 1.20 -6.21 -12.38
N GLU A 153 0.01 -5.59 -12.35
CA GLU A 153 -1.06 -5.95 -11.43
C GLU A 153 -1.61 -7.35 -11.70
N ASN A 154 -1.83 -7.71 -12.97
CA ASN A 154 -2.28 -9.05 -13.33
C ASN A 154 -1.27 -10.12 -12.89
N ASN A 155 0.02 -9.87 -13.10
CA ASN A 155 1.07 -10.77 -12.62
C ASN A 155 1.06 -10.87 -11.08
N ALA A 156 0.86 -9.76 -10.37
CA ALA A 156 0.73 -9.77 -8.92
C ALA A 156 -0.48 -10.59 -8.43
N TYR A 157 -1.63 -10.50 -9.12
CA TYR A 157 -2.81 -11.31 -8.81
C TYR A 157 -2.56 -12.80 -9.05
N ASP A 158 -1.88 -13.15 -10.14
CA ASP A 158 -1.50 -14.54 -10.42
C ASP A 158 -0.56 -15.08 -9.32
N LEU A 159 0.38 -14.27 -8.84
CA LEU A 159 1.24 -14.64 -7.72
C LEU A 159 0.43 -14.89 -6.43
N LEU A 160 -0.59 -14.09 -6.14
CA LEU A 160 -1.47 -14.30 -4.98
C LEU A 160 -2.38 -15.53 -5.12
N ALA A 161 -2.81 -15.83 -6.35
CA ALA A 161 -3.71 -16.94 -6.62
C ALA A 161 -2.98 -18.29 -6.64
N LEU A 162 -1.77 -18.32 -7.21
CA LEU A 162 -0.99 -19.54 -7.41
C LEU A 162 -0.12 -19.89 -6.22
N GLN A 163 0.34 -18.87 -5.49
CA GLN A 163 1.26 -19.04 -4.38
C GLN A 163 0.58 -18.50 -3.12
N ALA A 164 0.75 -19.19 -1.99
CA ALA A 164 0.27 -18.71 -0.68
C ALA A 164 1.43 -17.98 0.02
N PRO A 165 1.73 -16.70 -0.35
CA PRO A 165 2.88 -16.00 0.18
C PRO A 165 2.81 -15.85 1.69
N VAL A 166 3.96 -15.98 2.34
CA VAL A 166 4.09 -15.68 3.77
C VAL A 166 4.21 -14.16 3.97
N ALA A 167 4.15 -13.69 5.21
CA ALA A 167 3.98 -12.26 5.53
C ALA A 167 5.00 -11.28 4.87
N SER A 168 6.24 -11.69 4.62
CA SER A 168 7.21 -10.86 3.87
C SER A 168 6.88 -10.77 2.39
N ASP A 169 6.55 -11.91 1.79
CA ASP A 169 6.30 -12.06 0.36
C ASP A 169 4.97 -11.37 0.01
N LEU A 170 3.96 -11.49 0.88
CA LEU A 170 2.67 -10.82 0.73
C LEU A 170 2.82 -9.30 0.77
N ARG A 171 3.71 -8.78 1.63
CA ARG A 171 3.99 -7.33 1.68
C ARG A 171 4.54 -6.82 0.36
N VAL A 172 5.48 -7.56 -0.26
CA VAL A 172 6.00 -7.20 -1.59
C VAL A 172 4.86 -7.12 -2.60
N VAL A 173 4.04 -8.16 -2.70
CA VAL A 173 2.96 -8.20 -3.70
C VAL A 173 1.94 -7.08 -3.50
N VAL A 174 1.51 -6.84 -2.26
CA VAL A 174 0.55 -5.77 -1.95
C VAL A 174 1.16 -4.39 -2.21
N THR A 175 2.43 -4.18 -1.85
CA THR A 175 3.14 -2.93 -2.14
C THR A 175 3.25 -2.69 -3.64
N VAL A 176 3.56 -3.72 -4.44
CA VAL A 176 3.64 -3.59 -5.90
C VAL A 176 2.31 -3.14 -6.49
N VAL A 177 1.19 -3.75 -6.10
CA VAL A 177 -0.14 -3.35 -6.58
C VAL A 177 -0.48 -1.92 -6.17
N LYS A 178 -0.27 -1.57 -4.89
CA LYS A 178 -0.53 -0.21 -4.39
C LYS A 178 0.27 0.84 -5.17
N LEU A 179 1.56 0.59 -5.33
CA LEU A 179 2.48 1.54 -5.95
C LEU A 179 2.34 1.59 -7.47
N GLY A 180 1.88 0.51 -8.13
CA GLY A 180 1.48 0.55 -9.53
C GLY A 180 0.46 1.66 -9.79
N ALA A 181 -0.57 1.76 -8.93
CA ALA A 181 -1.57 2.81 -9.02
C ALA A 181 -1.05 4.22 -8.68
N ASP A 182 -0.05 4.35 -7.80
CA ASP A 182 0.63 5.64 -7.54
C ASP A 182 1.41 6.11 -8.78
N VAL A 183 2.19 5.21 -9.39
CA VAL A 183 2.96 5.50 -10.62
C VAL A 183 2.03 5.79 -11.80
N GLU A 184 0.89 5.09 -11.91
CA GLU A 184 -0.16 5.40 -12.90
C GLU A 184 -0.66 6.84 -12.76
N ARG A 185 -0.96 7.27 -11.53
CA ARG A 185 -1.40 8.64 -11.27
C ARG A 185 -0.33 9.68 -11.60
N MET A 186 0.94 9.40 -11.33
CA MET A 186 2.06 10.25 -11.75
C MET A 186 2.05 10.45 -13.28
N GLY A 187 1.90 9.36 -14.04
CA GLY A 187 1.76 9.41 -15.50
C GLY A 187 0.56 10.26 -15.95
N SER A 188 -0.62 10.05 -15.36
CA SER A 188 -1.84 10.80 -15.73
C SER A 188 -1.70 12.30 -15.46
N LEU A 189 -1.07 12.68 -14.35
CA LEU A 189 -0.82 14.08 -14.01
C LEU A 189 0.12 14.74 -15.03
N ALA A 190 1.18 14.05 -15.44
CA ALA A 190 2.06 14.51 -16.52
C ALA A 190 1.29 14.67 -17.85
N ALA A 191 0.40 13.73 -18.19
CA ALA A 191 -0.44 13.83 -19.38
C ALA A 191 -1.40 15.04 -19.32
N HIS A 192 -1.97 15.36 -18.16
CA HIS A 192 -2.82 16.55 -18.00
C HIS A 192 -2.05 17.87 -18.15
N ILE A 193 -0.79 17.92 -17.69
CA ILE A 193 0.11 19.05 -17.94
C ILE A 193 0.35 19.21 -19.45
N ALA A 194 0.68 18.12 -20.14
CA ALA A 194 0.89 18.12 -21.58
C ALA A 194 -0.36 18.52 -22.38
N GLU A 195 -1.55 18.04 -21.98
CA GLU A 195 -2.83 18.41 -22.59
C GLU A 195 -3.12 19.91 -22.41
N THR A 196 -2.80 20.46 -21.25
CA THR A 196 -2.94 21.90 -20.99
C THR A 196 -2.02 22.73 -21.90
N ALA A 197 -0.79 22.27 -22.12
CA ALA A 197 0.13 22.90 -23.05
C ALA A 197 -0.41 22.90 -24.50
N GLN A 198 -1.01 21.79 -24.96
CA GLN A 198 -1.56 21.68 -26.33
C GLN A 198 -2.75 22.61 -26.59
N ARG A 199 -3.53 22.96 -25.56
CA ARG A 199 -4.68 23.87 -25.68
C ARG A 199 -4.29 25.32 -26.00
N GLY A 200 -2.99 25.62 -26.09
CA GLY A 200 -2.48 26.96 -26.38
C GLY A 200 -2.39 27.86 -25.14
N SER A 201 -2.59 27.28 -23.94
CA SER A 201 -2.31 27.95 -22.66
C SER A 201 -0.81 27.97 -22.43
N SER A 202 -0.09 28.84 -23.15
CA SER A 202 1.32 29.09 -22.81
C SER A 202 1.37 29.78 -21.44
N VAL A 203 2.21 29.24 -20.58
CA VAL A 203 2.47 29.83 -19.27
C VAL A 203 3.03 31.24 -19.48
N PRO A 204 2.45 32.28 -18.84
CA PRO A 204 3.01 33.62 -18.91
C PRO A 204 4.49 33.64 -18.51
N GLU A 205 5.30 34.45 -19.20
CA GLU A 205 6.76 34.46 -19.04
C GLU A 205 7.22 34.64 -17.58
N ALA A 206 6.46 35.40 -16.79
CA ALA A 206 6.71 35.61 -15.36
C ALA A 206 6.64 34.31 -14.53
N LEU A 207 5.81 33.35 -14.92
CA LEU A 207 5.62 32.08 -14.23
C LEU A 207 6.54 30.96 -14.75
N ALA A 208 7.12 31.12 -15.94
CA ALA A 208 7.97 30.10 -16.57
C ALA A 208 9.15 29.62 -15.68
N PRO A 209 9.85 30.49 -14.92
CA PRO A 209 10.90 30.04 -14.00
C PRO A 209 10.39 29.10 -12.90
N ILE A 210 9.19 29.37 -12.35
CA ILE A 210 8.60 28.55 -11.29
C ILE A 210 8.25 27.17 -11.84
N PHE A 211 7.58 27.11 -12.99
CA PHE A 211 7.20 25.83 -13.60
C PHE A 211 8.39 25.02 -14.07
N ARG A 212 9.47 25.66 -14.55
CA ARG A 212 10.73 24.97 -14.84
C ARG A 212 11.27 24.28 -13.58
N GLN A 213 11.32 25.02 -12.47
CA GLN A 213 11.85 24.48 -11.22
C GLN A 213 10.94 23.39 -10.63
N MET A 214 9.62 23.51 -10.75
CA MET A 214 8.68 22.45 -10.39
C MET A 214 8.89 21.19 -11.21
N GLY A 215 9.08 21.33 -12.53
CA GLY A 215 9.32 20.19 -13.41
C GLY A 215 10.65 19.49 -13.14
N GLU A 216 11.72 20.24 -12.90
CA GLU A 216 13.03 19.71 -12.51
C GLU A 216 12.94 18.90 -11.20
N VAL A 217 12.27 19.44 -10.18
CA VAL A 217 12.12 18.77 -8.88
C VAL A 217 11.22 17.55 -9.00
N ALA A 218 10.08 17.66 -9.69
CA ALA A 218 9.16 16.53 -9.89
C ALA A 218 9.84 15.39 -10.68
N GLN A 219 10.60 15.70 -11.73
CA GLN A 219 11.38 14.71 -12.47
C GLN A 219 12.39 14.01 -11.55
N GLN A 220 13.14 14.78 -10.76
CA GLN A 220 14.14 14.24 -9.85
C GLN A 220 13.50 13.34 -8.78
N MET A 221 12.36 13.75 -8.20
CA MET A 221 11.61 12.92 -7.24
C MET A 221 11.15 11.60 -7.83
N ALA A 222 10.74 11.55 -9.10
CA ALA A 222 10.37 10.29 -9.76
C ALA A 222 11.58 9.38 -10.00
N ILE A 223 12.73 9.94 -10.37
CA ILE A 223 14.01 9.22 -10.51
C ILE A 223 14.42 8.63 -9.16
N ASP A 224 14.35 9.44 -8.10
CA ASP A 224 14.71 9.03 -6.75
C ASP A 224 13.73 7.99 -6.20
N ALA A 225 12.44 8.10 -6.49
CA ALA A 225 11.45 7.06 -6.18
C ALA A 225 11.80 5.72 -6.85
N GLY A 226 12.20 5.74 -8.12
CA GLY A 226 12.72 4.55 -8.81
C GLY A 226 14.00 3.99 -8.16
N ALA A 227 14.92 4.86 -7.75
CA ALA A 227 16.13 4.47 -7.04
C ALA A 227 15.84 3.82 -5.69
N VAL A 228 14.93 4.41 -4.90
CA VAL A 228 14.45 3.91 -3.60
C VAL A 228 13.79 2.54 -3.75
N LEU A 229 12.99 2.32 -4.79
CA LEU A 229 12.41 1.00 -5.09
C LEU A 229 13.48 -0.07 -5.35
N ARG A 230 14.57 0.29 -6.05
CA ARG A 230 15.69 -0.62 -6.35
C ARG A 230 16.57 -0.90 -5.13
N SER A 231 16.92 0.13 -4.37
CA SER A 231 17.86 0.02 -3.24
C SER A 231 17.19 -0.46 -1.96
N ARG A 232 15.89 -0.17 -1.79
CA ARG A 232 15.14 -0.26 -0.54
C ARG A 232 15.81 0.52 0.60
N ASP A 233 16.55 1.58 0.27
CA ASP A 233 17.20 2.44 1.26
C ASP A 233 16.17 3.39 1.89
N THR A 234 15.97 3.26 3.21
CA THR A 234 15.02 4.09 3.95
C THR A 234 15.48 5.53 4.10
N ALA A 235 16.80 5.79 4.11
CA ALA A 235 17.33 7.15 4.16
C ALA A 235 17.09 7.89 2.84
N ASP A 236 17.17 7.16 1.72
CA ASP A 236 16.78 7.70 0.40
C ASP A 236 15.27 7.97 0.35
N ALA A 237 14.46 7.09 0.93
CA ALA A 237 13.00 7.26 1.00
C ALA A 237 12.58 8.50 1.81
N GLU A 238 13.27 8.80 2.92
CA GLU A 238 13.02 10.00 3.74
C GLU A 238 13.35 11.31 3.00
N ARG A 239 14.28 11.29 2.04
CA ARG A 239 14.60 12.47 1.24
C ARG A 239 13.46 12.90 0.33
N LEU A 240 12.66 11.96 -0.18
CA LEU A 240 11.50 12.30 -1.03
C LEU A 240 10.53 13.24 -0.32
N ALA A 241 10.31 13.06 0.98
CA ALA A 241 9.48 13.97 1.77
C ALA A 241 10.11 15.38 1.89
N THR A 242 11.44 15.47 1.94
CA THR A 242 12.15 16.77 1.98
C THR A 242 12.12 17.47 0.61
N ASP A 243 12.15 16.72 -0.48
CA ASP A 243 12.07 17.27 -1.83
C ASP A 243 10.64 17.79 -2.13
N ASP A 244 9.62 17.15 -1.58
CA ASP A 244 8.22 17.59 -1.67
C ASP A 244 8.01 18.99 -1.06
N ASP A 245 8.65 19.30 0.08
CA ASP A 245 8.63 20.65 0.69
C ASP A 245 9.06 21.75 -0.31
N THR A 246 9.93 21.41 -1.26
CA THR A 246 10.33 22.33 -2.33
C THR A 246 9.22 22.57 -3.34
N VAL A 247 8.51 21.53 -3.78
CA VAL A 247 7.36 21.65 -4.69
C VAL A 247 6.25 22.47 -4.04
N ASP A 248 5.99 22.24 -2.76
CA ASP A 248 4.95 22.92 -2.00
C ASP A 248 5.25 24.40 -1.81
N ARG A 249 6.52 24.74 -1.54
CA ARG A 249 7.01 26.13 -1.51
C ARG A 249 6.87 26.82 -2.87
N LEU A 250 7.24 26.14 -3.96
CA LEU A 250 7.10 26.68 -5.31
C LEU A 250 5.62 26.92 -5.66
N ARG A 251 4.72 26.02 -5.24
CA ARG A 251 3.28 26.17 -5.43
C ARG A 251 2.73 27.37 -4.68
N LEU A 252 3.20 27.59 -3.45
CA LEU A 252 2.84 28.78 -2.69
C LEU A 252 3.37 30.07 -3.34
N GLU A 253 4.59 30.04 -3.90
CA GLU A 253 5.15 31.16 -4.66
C GLU A 253 4.33 31.47 -5.92
N LEU A 254 3.98 30.44 -6.70
CA LEU A 254 3.07 30.54 -7.84
C LEU A 254 1.75 31.20 -7.45
N PHE A 255 1.13 30.73 -6.36
CA PHE A 255 -0.12 31.30 -5.85
C PHE A 255 0.00 32.77 -5.48
N ARG A 256 1.12 33.19 -4.88
CA ARG A 256 1.36 34.60 -4.55
C ARG A 256 1.49 35.47 -5.79
N GLN A 257 2.13 34.98 -6.85
CA GLN A 257 2.26 35.73 -8.10
C GLN A 257 0.90 35.93 -8.79
N ILE A 258 0.07 34.87 -8.89
CA ILE A 258 -1.26 34.97 -9.51
C ILE A 258 -2.29 35.73 -8.65
N ALA A 259 -2.11 35.77 -7.33
CA ALA A 259 -3.00 36.51 -6.41
C ALA A 259 -2.63 37.99 -6.24
N GLY A 260 -1.44 38.39 -6.71
CA GLY A 260 -0.98 39.78 -6.72
C GLY A 260 -1.59 40.60 -7.86
N ASP A 261 -0.80 41.51 -8.42
CA ASP A 261 -1.17 42.34 -9.57
C ASP A 261 -1.12 41.51 -10.88
N TRP A 262 -2.07 40.59 -11.03
CA TRP A 262 -2.15 39.68 -12.18
C TRP A 262 -2.85 40.30 -13.39
N GLU A 263 -2.11 40.48 -14.49
CA GLU A 263 -2.60 41.16 -15.69
C GLU A 263 -3.09 40.21 -16.81
N HIS A 264 -2.85 38.91 -16.70
CA HIS A 264 -3.16 37.94 -17.77
C HIS A 264 -4.59 37.37 -17.72
N GLY A 265 -5.45 37.87 -16.82
CA GLY A 265 -6.86 37.48 -16.72
C GLY A 265 -7.13 36.21 -15.90
N ALA A 266 -8.40 36.01 -15.55
CA ALA A 266 -8.82 34.96 -14.61
C ALA A 266 -8.59 33.53 -15.14
N GLU A 267 -8.72 33.32 -16.45
CA GLU A 267 -8.51 32.01 -17.09
C GLU A 267 -7.06 31.55 -16.97
N ALA A 268 -6.10 32.44 -17.29
CA ALA A 268 -4.68 32.14 -17.15
C ALA A 268 -4.27 31.90 -15.68
N ALA A 269 -4.89 32.60 -14.73
CA ALA A 269 -4.67 32.35 -13.31
C ALA A 269 -5.20 30.98 -12.88
N ALA A 270 -6.37 30.58 -13.37
CA ALA A 270 -6.97 29.28 -13.10
C ALA A 270 -6.15 28.13 -13.68
N ASP A 271 -5.70 28.27 -14.93
CA ASP A 271 -4.81 27.30 -15.59
C ASP A 271 -3.49 27.16 -14.82
N ALA A 272 -2.86 28.28 -14.45
CA ALA A 272 -1.62 28.27 -13.66
C ALA A 272 -1.81 27.58 -12.30
N ALA A 273 -2.88 27.89 -11.57
CA ALA A 273 -3.19 27.26 -10.29
C ALA A 273 -3.40 25.74 -10.44
N LEU A 274 -4.08 25.31 -11.51
CA LEU A 274 -4.34 23.91 -11.80
C LEU A 274 -3.05 23.15 -12.16
N LEU A 275 -2.20 23.74 -13.00
CA LEU A 275 -0.88 23.19 -13.33
C LEU A 275 -0.01 23.03 -12.09
N GLY A 276 0.05 24.05 -11.23
CA GLY A 276 0.79 23.97 -9.97
C GLY A 276 0.27 22.87 -9.04
N ARG A 277 -1.05 22.60 -9.07
CA ARG A 277 -1.63 21.48 -8.35
C ARG A 277 -1.24 20.12 -8.93
N TYR A 278 -1.11 20.02 -10.25
CA TYR A 278 -0.67 18.76 -10.86
C TYR A 278 0.76 18.38 -10.49
N TYR A 279 1.68 19.36 -10.41
CA TYR A 279 3.05 19.11 -9.94
C TYR A 279 3.08 18.69 -8.46
N GLU A 280 2.31 19.33 -7.57
CA GLU A 280 2.22 18.92 -6.16
C GLU A 280 1.66 17.50 -6.03
N ARG A 281 0.54 17.19 -6.68
CA ARG A 281 -0.01 15.82 -6.64
C ARG A 281 0.91 14.77 -7.23
N PHE A 282 1.78 15.15 -8.17
CA PHE A 282 2.78 14.25 -8.71
C PHE A 282 3.85 13.95 -7.65
N ALA A 283 4.31 14.99 -6.94
CA ALA A 283 5.27 14.89 -5.85
C ALA A 283 4.71 14.07 -4.68
N ASP A 284 3.44 14.26 -4.30
CA ASP A 284 2.72 13.44 -3.31
C ASP A 284 2.84 11.93 -3.62
N HIS A 285 2.69 11.54 -4.88
CA HIS A 285 2.78 10.13 -5.29
C HIS A 285 4.21 9.59 -5.23
N ALA A 286 5.23 10.43 -5.47
CA ALA A 286 6.62 10.05 -5.23
C ALA A 286 6.89 9.84 -3.73
N VAL A 287 6.36 10.70 -2.85
CA VAL A 287 6.45 10.51 -1.38
C VAL A 287 5.76 9.21 -0.96
N ALA A 288 4.57 8.92 -1.48
CA ALA A 288 3.84 7.69 -1.19
C ALA A 288 4.63 6.42 -1.56
N ILE A 289 5.47 6.48 -2.61
CA ILE A 289 6.41 5.41 -2.96
C ILE A 289 7.47 5.24 -1.88
N GLY A 290 8.08 6.33 -1.43
CA GLY A 290 9.06 6.32 -0.34
C GLY A 290 8.50 5.69 0.95
N GLU A 291 7.34 6.16 1.39
CA GLU A 291 6.62 5.63 2.56
C GLU A 291 6.33 4.13 2.45
N ALA A 292 5.88 3.68 1.28
CA ALA A 292 5.59 2.28 1.05
C ALA A 292 6.87 1.40 1.07
N VAL A 293 8.02 1.94 0.66
CA VAL A 293 9.32 1.25 0.78
C VAL A 293 9.76 1.17 2.24
N VAL A 294 9.57 2.23 3.04
CA VAL A 294 9.81 2.17 4.49
C VAL A 294 8.96 1.08 5.12
N PHE A 295 7.67 0.99 4.76
CA PHE A 295 6.79 -0.10 5.21
C PHE A 295 7.27 -1.48 4.73
N LEU A 296 7.75 -1.59 3.49
CA LEU A 296 8.26 -2.84 2.94
C LEU A 296 9.42 -3.39 3.78
N VAL A 297 10.35 -2.52 4.17
CA VAL A 297 11.54 -2.86 4.96
C VAL A 297 11.20 -3.10 6.44
N THR A 298 10.47 -2.17 7.05
CA THR A 298 10.25 -2.16 8.51
C THR A 298 9.04 -2.98 8.95
N GLY A 299 8.03 -3.11 8.08
CA GLY A 299 6.72 -3.67 8.42
C GLY A 299 5.83 -2.75 9.25
N VAL A 300 6.25 -1.50 9.48
CA VAL A 300 5.52 -0.49 10.26
C VAL A 300 5.02 0.60 9.30
N PRO A 301 3.73 0.96 9.32
CA PRO A 301 3.24 2.09 8.54
C PRO A 301 3.90 3.39 9.01
N THR A 302 4.33 4.24 8.09
CA THR A 302 4.65 5.65 8.36
C THR A 302 3.35 6.39 8.73
N GLU A 303 3.41 7.25 9.76
CA GLU A 303 2.29 8.08 10.24
C GLU A 303 2.17 9.39 9.47
#